data_AF-A0A8S3A3K7-F1
#
_entry.id   AF-A0A8S3A3K7-F1
#
_cell.length_a   1.000
_cell.length_b   1.000
_cell.length_c   1.000
_cell.angle_alpha   90.00
_cell.angle_beta   90.00
_cell.angle_gamma   90.00
#
_symmetry.space_group_name_H-M   'P 1'
#
loop_
_entity.id
_entity.type
_entity.pdbx_description
1 polymer ?
#
loop_
_entity_poly.entity_id
_entity_poly.type
_entity_poly.pdbx_seq_one_letter_code
_entity_poly.pdbx_strand_id
1 'polypeptide(L)' 'MKAVVYSCCEDKTEEGYRHLFTSLVTYANTKNITSNPSSVLIDFEQGAINAINYVFPQALVKGCHFHFAQNV' A
#
# COMPACT_ATOMS: atom_id res chain seq x y z
N MET A 1 -1.85 15.94 -5.82
CA MET A 1 -0.96 15.06 -5.03
C MET A 1 0.30 14.81 -5.83
N LYS A 2 1.49 14.89 -5.22
CA LYS A 2 2.74 14.47 -5.88
C LYS A 2 3.04 13.04 -5.43
N ALA A 3 3.43 12.18 -6.36
CA ALA A 3 3.90 10.84 -6.03
C ALA A 3 5.19 10.96 -5.19
N VAL A 4 5.24 10.21 -4.09
CA VAL A 4 6.39 10.20 -3.17
C VAL A 4 7.32 9.03 -3.49
N VAL A 5 6.75 7.90 -3.90
CA VAL A 5 7.47 6.68 -4.29
C VAL A 5 6.80 6.10 -5.53
N TYR A 6 7.61 5.52 -6.43
CA TYR A 6 7.16 4.74 -7.56
C TYR A 6 7.85 3.37 -7.53
N SER A 7 7.10 2.31 -7.82
CA SER A 7 7.60 0.94 -7.88
C SER A 7 6.96 0.21 -9.05
N CYS A 8 7.74 -0.60 -9.74
CA CYS A 8 7.22 -1.57 -10.70
C CYS A 8 6.86 -2.86 -9.94
N CYS A 9 5.61 -3.31 -10.06
CA CYS A 9 5.19 -4.63 -9.58
C CYS A 9 4.87 -5.48 -10.79
N GLU A 10 5.61 -6.57 -10.98
CA GLU A 10 5.42 -7.49 -12.10
C GLU A 10 4.12 -8.30 -11.95
N ASP A 11 3.76 -8.61 -10.69
CA ASP A 11 2.62 -9.47 -10.37
C ASP A 11 1.63 -8.74 -9.44
N LYS A 12 0.33 -8.89 -9.71
CA LYS A 12 -0.75 -8.42 -8.82
C LYS A 12 -1.07 -9.41 -7.70
N THR A 13 -0.04 -10.04 -7.13
CA THR A 13 -0.18 -11.04 -6.06
C THR A 13 -0.06 -10.40 -4.69
N GLU A 14 -0.70 -11.00 -3.67
CA GLU A 14 -0.55 -10.55 -2.28
C GLU A 14 0.92 -10.56 -1.83
N GLU A 15 1.68 -11.60 -2.21
CA GLU A 15 3.09 -11.71 -1.88
C GLU A 15 3.92 -10.58 -2.49
N GLY A 16 3.67 -10.25 -3.76
CA GLY A 16 4.32 -9.12 -4.44
C GLY A 16 4.04 -7.80 -3.74
N TYR A 17 2.78 -7.52 -3.41
CA TYR A 17 2.41 -6.32 -2.65
C TYR A 17 3.03 -6.30 -1.24
N ARG A 18 3.07 -7.44 -0.55
CA ARG A 18 3.69 -7.53 0.78
C ARG A 18 5.18 -7.24 0.70
N HIS A 19 5.86 -7.78 -0.31
CA HIS A 19 7.28 -7.51 -0.55
C HIS A 19 7.51 -6.01 -0.82
N LEU A 20 6.67 -5.39 -1.65
CA LEU A 20 6.73 -3.95 -1.93
C LEU A 20 6.60 -3.11 -0.66
N PHE A 21 5.50 -3.28 0.09
CA PHE A 21 5.21 -2.44 1.25
C PHE A 21 6.21 -2.66 2.39
N THR A 22 6.67 -3.90 2.60
CA THR A 22 7.71 -4.19 3.58
C THR A 22 9.02 -3.51 3.19
N SER A 23 9.43 -3.60 1.93
CA SER A 23 10.64 -2.94 1.41
C SER A 23 10.56 -1.42 1.55
N LEU A 24 9.38 -0.84 1.32
CA LEU A 24 9.13 0.59 1.52
C LEU A 24 9.33 1.00 3.00
N VAL A 25 8.74 0.24 3.94
CA VAL A 25 8.91 0.51 5.37
C VAL A 25 10.36 0.36 5.79
N THR A 26 11.05 -0.69 5.35
CA THR A 26 12.47 -0.90 5.61
C THR A 26 13.29 0.29 5.09
N TYR A 27 13.05 0.73 3.85
CA TYR A 27 13.73 1.89 3.28
C TYR A 27 13.45 3.18 4.06
N ALA A 28 12.19 3.44 4.42
CA ALA A 28 11.80 4.57 5.24
C ALA A 28 12.55 4.59 6.60
N ASN A 29 12.67 3.42 7.24
CA ASN A 29 13.41 3.27 8.49
C ASN A 29 14.90 3.60 8.33
N THR A 30 15.55 3.23 7.20
CA THR A 30 16.95 3.64 6.94
C THR A 30 17.14 5.15 6.83
N LYS A 31 16.05 5.89 6.56
CA LYS A 31 16.01 7.35 6.50
C LYS A 31 15.46 7.98 7.78
N ASN A 32 15.25 7.21 8.84
CA ASN A 32 14.61 7.64 10.10
C ASN A 32 13.19 8.20 9.90
N ILE A 33 12.45 7.69 8.91
CA ILE A 33 11.06 8.04 8.66
C ILE A 33 10.16 6.94 9.22
N THR A 34 9.41 7.25 10.29
CA THR A 34 8.45 6.31 10.86
C THR A 34 7.19 6.23 10.01
N SER A 35 6.92 5.04 9.47
CA SER A 35 5.69 4.77 8.71
C SER A 35 4.64 4.13 9.62
N ASN A 36 3.72 4.93 10.16
CA ASN A 36 2.60 4.45 10.99
C ASN A 36 1.30 5.18 10.63
N PRO A 37 0.69 4.87 9.46
CA PRO A 37 -0.54 5.52 9.03
C PRO A 37 -1.74 5.08 9.87
N SER A 38 -2.64 6.01 10.19
CA SER A 38 -3.94 5.69 10.83
C SER A 38 -4.96 5.13 9.84
N SER A 39 -4.83 5.46 8.56
CA SER A 39 -5.67 4.92 7.49
C SER A 39 -4.92 4.87 6.17
N VAL A 40 -5.29 3.92 5.31
CA VAL A 40 -4.74 3.76 3.96
C VAL A 40 -5.88 3.77 2.96
N LEU A 41 -5.78 4.64 1.96
CA LEU A 41 -6.67 4.64 0.79
C LEU A 41 -6.01 3.84 -0.32
N ILE A 42 -6.65 2.77 -0.77
CA ILE A 42 -6.07 1.84 -1.75
C ILE A 42 -7.12 1.39 -2.76
N ASP A 43 -6.69 0.94 -3.93
CA ASP A 43 -7.57 0.37 -4.95
C ASP A 43 -8.19 -0.94 -4.48
N PHE A 44 -9.30 -1.33 -5.11
CA PHE A 44 -10.08 -2.52 -4.77
C PHE A 44 -9.41 -3.82 -5.26
N GLU A 45 -8.14 -4.01 -4.92
CA GLU A 45 -7.39 -5.24 -5.20
C GLU A 45 -7.18 -6.03 -3.90
N GLN A 46 -7.73 -7.24 -3.82
CA GLN A 46 -7.70 -8.05 -2.59
C GLN A 46 -6.28 -8.32 -2.10
N GLY A 47 -5.35 -8.61 -3.01
CA GLY A 47 -3.94 -8.84 -2.66
C GLY A 47 -3.28 -7.62 -2.04
N ALA A 48 -3.59 -6.42 -2.55
CA ALA A 48 -3.05 -5.16 -2.04
C ALA A 48 -3.65 -4.83 -0.66
N ILE A 49 -4.96 -5.03 -0.48
CA ILE A 49 -5.67 -4.86 0.80
C ILE A 49 -5.08 -5.79 1.86
N ASN A 50 -4.90 -7.08 1.54
CA ASN A 50 -4.33 -8.06 2.46
C ASN A 50 -2.89 -7.70 2.84
N ALA A 51 -2.07 -7.30 1.88
CA ALA A 51 -0.69 -6.88 2.12
C ALA A 51 -0.61 -5.63 3.02
N ILE A 52 -1.49 -4.65 2.85
CA ILE A 52 -1.55 -3.49 3.75
C ILE A 52 -1.97 -3.91 5.16
N ASN A 53 -3.00 -4.76 5.31
CA ASN A 53 -3.40 -5.26 6.63
C ASN A 53 -2.28 -6.05 7.31
N TYR A 54 -1.42 -6.72 6.55
CA TYR A 54 -0.24 -7.39 7.09
C TYR A 54 0.84 -6.40 7.55
N VAL A 55 1.18 -5.40 6.74
CA VAL A 55 2.27 -4.46 7.03
C VAL A 55 1.87 -3.37 8.03
N PHE A 56 0.61 -2.93 7.99
CA PHE A 56 0.04 -1.89 8.84
C PHE A 56 -1.26 -2.39 9.50
N PRO A 57 -1.19 -3.36 10.44
CA PRO A 57 -2.38 -4.02 11.00
C PRO A 57 -3.31 -3.11 11.80
N GLN A 58 -2.83 -1.93 12.21
CA GLN A 58 -3.62 -0.93 12.95
C GLN A 58 -4.23 0.13 12.02
N ALA A 59 -3.86 0.16 10.75
CA ALA A 59 -4.36 1.15 9.81
C ALA A 59 -5.77 0.77 9.32
N LEU A 60 -6.68 1.74 9.29
CA LEU A 60 -7.99 1.55 8.67
C LEU A 60 -7.85 1.56 7.14
N VAL A 61 -8.09 0.42 6.48
CA VAL A 61 -8.08 0.33 5.02
C VAL A 61 -9.40 0.83 4.44
N LYS A 62 -9.33 1.75 3.46
CA LYS A 62 -10.46 2.30 2.72
C LYS A 62 -10.24 2.10 1.23
N GLY A 63 -11.29 1.70 0.52
CA GLY A 63 -11.27 1.61 -0.94
C GLY A 63 -11.30 2.99 -1.60
N CYS A 64 -10.53 3.17 -2.67
CA CYS A 64 -10.49 4.41 -3.46
C CYS A 64 -11.72 4.54 -4.36
N HIS A 65 -12.70 5.35 -3.94
CA HIS A 65 -13.91 5.60 -4.74
C HIS A 65 -13.61 6.24 -6.11
N PHE A 66 -12.56 7.06 -6.20
CA PHE A 66 -12.18 7.72 -7.46
C PHE A 66 -11.79 6.70 -8.54
N HIS A 67 -10.85 5.80 -8.23
CA HIS A 67 -10.46 4.76 -9.18
C HIS A 67 -11.59 3.75 -9.39
N PHE A 68 -12.39 3.44 -8.37
CA PHE A 68 -13.56 2.60 -8.56
C PHE A 68 -14.53 3.18 -9.61
N ALA A 69 -14.89 4.46 -9.50
CA ALA A 69 -15.81 5.10 -10.44
C ALA A 69 -15.26 5.20 -11.88
N GLN A 70 -13.93 5.10 -12.06
CA GLN A 70 -13.29 5.06 -13.39
C GLN A 70 -13.16 3.64 -13.97
N ASN A 71 -13.36 2.61 -13.14
CA ASN A 71 -13.26 1.20 -13.51
C ASN A 71 -14.62 0.47 -13.47
N VAL A 72 -15.73 1.22 -13.33
CA VAL A 72 -17.13 0.75 -13.42
C VAL A 72 -17.68 1.03 -14.81
#